data_AF-A0A179UCU5-F1
#
_entry.id   AF-A0A179UCU5-F1
#
_cell.length_a   1.000
_cell.length_b   1.000
_cell.length_c   1.000
_cell.angle_alpha   90.00
_cell.angle_beta   90.00
_cell.angle_gamma   90.00
#
_symmetry.space_group_name_H-M   'P 1'
#
loop_
_entity.id
_entity.type
_entity.pdbx_description
1 polymer ?
#
loop_
_entity_poly.entity_id
_entity_poly.type
_entity_poly.pdbx_seq_one_letter_code
_entity_poly.pdbx_strand_id
1 'polypeptide(L)'
;MFVFKCYTDHLLNLTQKDLPLKVKKKILKCALHGVAELHDHDIVHTDIKPDNVFIDWKDDRDGIIIDQVKLGDLEDAAHIPPGSHMIEKQVGNWMWRSPEAHAKGPVNKPSDIFSFALVCIYAMHKRVIFAVGEEELDEGVDPLAIVIERQISYFADEDTLNGFLKYLGNNPWVRVFEVIRDGFNKDNPRRPFFLWKGVDNDFKSFIRATTNFDPEKRITAHEALAHKWFEGV
;
A
#
# COMPACT_ATOMS: atom_id res chain seq x y z
N MET A 1 9.19 18.09 -22.32
CA MET A 1 10.26 17.90 -21.31
C MET A 1 9.89 18.73 -20.11
N PHE A 2 9.63 18.07 -18.97
CA PHE A 2 9.41 18.76 -17.70
C PHE A 2 10.74 18.79 -16.94
N VAL A 3 11.02 19.88 -16.23
CA VAL A 3 12.22 20.05 -15.40
C VAL A 3 11.77 20.18 -13.96
N PHE A 4 12.26 19.28 -13.11
CA PHE A 4 11.90 19.24 -11.69
C PHE A 4 13.13 19.45 -10.80
N LYS A 5 12.87 19.80 -9.54
CA LYS A 5 13.91 19.78 -8.51
C LYS A 5 14.45 18.35 -8.36
N CYS A 6 15.77 18.22 -8.36
CA CYS A 6 16.43 16.95 -8.04
C CYS A 6 16.41 16.71 -6.52
N TYR A 7 16.08 15.48 -6.12
CA TYR A 7 16.13 15.03 -4.73
C TYR A 7 17.35 14.16 -4.50
N THR A 8 17.91 14.18 -3.28
CA THR A 8 19.11 13.40 -2.97
C THR A 8 18.91 11.89 -2.99
N ASP A 9 17.70 11.42 -2.69
CA ASP A 9 17.40 10.00 -2.48
C ASP A 9 15.89 9.70 -2.57
N HIS A 10 15.52 8.44 -2.37
CA HIS A 10 14.14 7.98 -2.21
C HIS A 10 14.01 6.96 -1.06
N LEU A 11 12.77 6.71 -0.61
CA LEU A 11 12.51 5.89 0.58
C LEU A 11 13.03 4.45 0.44
N LEU A 12 12.93 3.83 -0.75
CA LEU A 12 13.44 2.46 -0.97
C LEU A 12 14.93 2.34 -0.59
N ASN A 13 15.76 3.30 -1.02
CA ASN A 13 17.18 3.25 -0.77
C ASN A 13 17.52 3.76 0.65
N LEU A 14 16.92 4.86 1.10
CA LEU A 14 17.21 5.43 2.42
C LEU A 14 16.89 4.47 3.58
N THR A 15 15.82 3.67 3.45
CA THR A 15 15.43 2.68 4.49
C THR A 15 16.35 1.47 4.59
N GLN A 16 17.33 1.31 3.69
CA GLN A 16 18.41 0.34 3.89
C GLN A 16 19.24 0.70 5.13
N LYS A 17 19.36 2.01 5.44
CA LYS A 17 19.96 2.49 6.69
C LYS A 17 19.05 2.20 7.89
N ASP A 18 19.64 2.15 9.08
CA ASP A 18 18.88 2.03 10.32
C ASP A 18 18.35 3.40 10.77
N LEU A 19 17.16 3.73 10.27
CA LEU A 19 16.49 4.99 10.59
C LEU A 19 15.75 4.90 11.95
N PRO A 20 15.89 5.91 12.83
CA PRO A 20 15.06 6.00 14.03
C PRO A 20 13.57 5.97 13.69
N LEU A 21 12.74 5.35 14.53
CA LEU A 21 11.29 5.22 14.31
C LEU A 21 10.62 6.58 14.06
N LYS A 22 11.03 7.62 14.80
CA LYS A 22 10.52 8.98 14.65
C LYS A 22 10.80 9.55 13.25
N VAL A 23 11.98 9.28 12.69
CA VAL A 23 12.36 9.70 11.33
C VAL A 23 11.51 8.97 10.29
N LYS A 24 11.36 7.64 10.42
CA LYS A 24 10.50 6.84 9.53
C LYS A 24 9.05 7.36 9.53
N LYS A 25 8.47 7.58 10.72
CA LYS A 25 7.12 8.12 10.86
C LYS A 25 6.98 9.52 10.26
N LYS A 26 7.97 10.41 10.45
CA LYS A 26 7.98 11.74 9.82
C LYS A 26 7.94 11.64 8.29
N ILE A 27 8.78 10.78 7.70
CA ILE A 27 8.81 10.59 6.25
C ILE A 27 7.47 10.08 5.72
N LEU A 28 6.93 9.04 6.34
CA LEU A 28 5.64 8.45 5.94
C LEU A 28 4.49 9.44 6.10
N LYS A 29 4.47 10.25 7.16
CA LYS A 29 3.45 11.29 7.37
C LYS A 29 3.53 12.36 6.28
N CYS A 30 4.73 12.81 5.91
CA CYS A 30 4.90 13.75 4.80
C CYS A 30 4.45 13.17 3.45
N ALA A 31 4.75 11.89 3.18
CA ALA A 31 4.27 11.22 1.99
C ALA A 31 2.73 11.12 1.97
N LEU A 32 2.12 10.77 3.11
CA LEU A 32 0.65 10.71 3.25
C LEU A 32 -0.03 12.07 3.09
N HIS A 33 0.61 13.16 3.52
CA HIS A 33 0.14 14.51 3.20
C HIS A 33 0.11 14.75 1.67
N GLY A 34 1.11 14.26 0.93
CA GLY A 34 1.09 14.31 -0.53
C GLY A 34 -0.08 13.51 -1.13
N VAL A 35 -0.40 12.34 -0.57
CA VAL A 35 -1.58 11.56 -0.97
C VAL A 35 -2.87 12.31 -0.69
N ALA A 36 -3.01 12.90 0.50
CA ALA A 36 -4.18 13.68 0.88
C ALA A 36 -4.41 14.87 -0.07
N GLU A 37 -3.35 15.59 -0.41
CA GLU A 37 -3.39 16.73 -1.34
C GLU A 37 -3.89 16.31 -2.74
N LEU A 38 -3.41 15.17 -3.27
CA LEU A 38 -3.90 14.62 -4.54
C LEU A 38 -5.39 14.26 -4.43
N HIS A 39 -5.76 13.60 -3.33
CA HIS A 39 -7.13 13.15 -3.10
C HIS A 39 -8.11 14.32 -2.95
N ASP A 40 -7.70 15.45 -2.40
CA ASP A 40 -8.52 16.66 -2.32
C ASP A 40 -8.81 17.29 -3.69
N HIS A 41 -7.98 16.98 -4.68
CA HIS A 41 -8.14 17.42 -6.07
C HIS A 41 -8.69 16.31 -6.98
N ASP A 42 -9.29 15.26 -6.40
CA ASP A 42 -9.82 14.11 -7.13
C ASP A 42 -8.78 13.41 -8.01
N ILE A 43 -7.50 13.50 -7.64
CA ILE A 43 -6.40 12.79 -8.31
C ILE A 43 -6.06 11.54 -7.50
N VAL A 44 -6.00 10.40 -8.18
CA VAL A 44 -5.53 9.13 -7.64
C VAL A 44 -4.17 8.85 -8.26
N HIS A 45 -3.16 8.58 -7.43
CA HIS A 45 -1.78 8.39 -7.88
C HIS A 45 -1.59 7.06 -8.62
N THR A 46 -2.24 5.99 -8.16
CA THR A 46 -2.25 4.64 -8.72
C THR A 46 -0.93 3.84 -8.70
N ASP A 47 0.19 4.47 -8.35
CA ASP A 47 1.51 3.83 -8.26
C ASP A 47 2.33 4.28 -7.04
N ILE A 48 1.68 4.25 -5.86
CA ILE A 48 2.36 4.55 -4.60
C ILE A 48 3.29 3.38 -4.24
N LYS A 49 4.60 3.66 -4.26
CA LYS A 49 5.68 2.74 -3.89
C LYS A 49 6.85 3.51 -3.26
N PRO A 50 7.78 2.85 -2.54
CA PRO A 50 8.86 3.56 -1.83
C PRO A 50 9.80 4.35 -2.75
N ASP A 51 9.94 3.92 -4.01
CA ASP A 51 10.75 4.59 -5.04
C ASP A 51 10.21 5.99 -5.39
N ASN A 52 8.90 6.17 -5.26
CA ASN A 52 8.18 7.40 -5.61
C ASN A 52 8.06 8.38 -4.42
N VAL A 53 8.62 8.01 -3.26
CA VAL A 53 8.75 8.90 -2.10
C VAL A 53 10.16 9.48 -2.09
N PHE A 54 10.32 10.65 -2.70
CA PHE A 54 11.59 11.36 -2.81
C PHE A 54 11.95 12.11 -1.53
N ILE A 55 13.24 12.10 -1.20
CA ILE A 55 13.74 12.59 0.09
C ILE A 55 15.02 13.41 -0.12
N ASP A 56 15.01 14.62 0.41
CA ASP A 56 16.23 15.37 0.70
C ASP A 56 16.64 15.13 2.14
N TRP A 57 17.83 14.58 2.33
CA TRP A 57 18.37 14.29 3.66
C TRP A 57 19.86 14.62 3.75
N LYS A 58 20.34 14.79 4.99
CA LYS A 58 21.75 15.02 5.30
C LYS A 58 22.16 14.14 6.46
N ASP A 59 23.41 13.71 6.43
CA ASP A 59 24.07 13.09 7.58
C ASP A 59 24.66 14.19 8.45
N ASP A 60 24.33 14.21 9.74
CA ASP A 60 24.87 15.12 10.73
C ASP A 60 25.38 14.35 11.95
N ARG A 61 26.11 15.01 12.85
CA ARG A 61 26.70 14.39 14.04
C ARG A 61 25.67 13.70 14.94
N ASP A 62 24.45 14.22 14.96
CA ASP A 62 23.32 13.71 15.77
C ASP A 62 22.42 12.73 14.99
N GLY A 63 22.78 12.37 13.75
CA GLY A 63 22.10 11.40 12.90
C GLY A 63 21.51 11.99 11.61
N ILE A 64 20.54 11.29 11.04
CA ILE A 64 19.93 11.64 9.75
C ILE A 64 18.90 12.77 9.93
N ILE A 65 19.11 13.87 9.21
CA ILE A 65 18.19 15.01 9.14
C ILE A 65 17.42 14.93 7.82
N ILE A 66 16.09 14.98 7.92
CA ILE A 66 15.18 15.02 6.77
C ILE A 66 14.78 16.47 6.50
N ASP A 67 15.24 17.01 5.37
CA ASP A 67 14.96 18.38 4.92
C ASP A 67 13.61 18.46 4.19
N GLN A 68 13.38 17.54 3.25
CA GLN A 68 12.15 17.52 2.46
C GLN A 68 11.76 16.09 2.11
N VAL A 69 10.45 15.84 2.07
CA VAL A 69 9.86 14.62 1.53
C VAL A 69 8.79 15.02 0.54
N LYS A 70 8.76 14.38 -0.64
CA LYS A 70 7.70 14.55 -1.62
C LYS A 70 7.29 13.22 -2.21
N LEU A 71 5.99 13.01 -2.32
CA LEU A 71 5.45 12.03 -3.25
C LEU A 71 5.59 12.61 -4.67
N GLY A 72 6.13 11.83 -5.59
CA GLY A 72 6.27 12.22 -6.99
C GLY A 72 5.98 11.05 -7.92
N ASP A 73 6.37 11.18 -9.19
CA ASP A 73 6.03 10.23 -10.26
C ASP A 73 4.51 10.11 -10.50
N LEU A 74 3.94 11.17 -11.07
CA LEU A 74 2.51 11.28 -11.38
C LEU A 74 2.18 10.82 -12.81
N GLU A 75 3.04 10.02 -13.45
CA GLU A 75 2.84 9.59 -14.86
C GLU A 75 1.57 8.77 -15.03
N ASP A 76 1.31 7.86 -14.09
CA ASP A 76 0.11 7.01 -14.06
C ASP A 76 -1.07 7.65 -13.31
N ALA A 77 -0.89 8.84 -12.73
CA ALA A 77 -1.93 9.47 -11.94
C ALA A 77 -3.15 9.84 -12.81
N ALA A 78 -4.34 9.68 -12.25
CA ALA A 78 -5.59 9.92 -12.95
C ALA A 78 -6.50 10.84 -12.15
N HIS A 79 -7.11 11.81 -12.82
CA HIS A 79 -8.23 12.57 -12.28
C HIS A 79 -9.50 11.71 -12.34
N ILE A 80 -10.03 11.34 -11.18
CA ILE A 80 -11.21 10.49 -10.98
C ILE A 80 -12.26 11.30 -10.19
N PRO A 81 -13.24 11.92 -10.90
CA PRO A 81 -14.26 12.72 -10.25
C PRO A 81 -15.08 11.94 -9.21
N PRO A 82 -15.75 12.63 -8.27
CA PRO A 82 -16.60 12.00 -7.27
C PRO A 82 -17.66 11.08 -7.92
N GLY A 83 -17.82 9.88 -7.37
CA GLY A 83 -18.74 8.86 -7.90
C GLY A 83 -18.24 8.12 -9.14
N SER A 84 -17.05 8.44 -9.65
CA SER A 84 -16.41 7.74 -10.77
C SER A 84 -15.30 6.81 -10.29
N HIS A 85 -14.80 5.94 -11.17
CA HIS A 85 -13.69 5.03 -10.89
C HIS A 85 -13.02 4.62 -12.21
N MET A 86 -11.76 4.20 -12.15
CA MET A 86 -11.09 3.57 -13.28
C MET A 86 -11.41 2.06 -13.30
N ILE A 87 -11.58 1.48 -14.50
CA ILE A 87 -11.82 0.03 -14.69
C ILE A 87 -10.90 -0.55 -15.76
N GLU A 88 -10.87 -1.89 -15.85
CA GLU A 88 -10.29 -2.68 -16.94
C GLU A 88 -8.76 -2.61 -17.10
N LYS A 89 -8.06 -1.94 -16.17
CA LYS A 89 -6.60 -1.81 -16.15
C LYS A 89 -6.00 -2.30 -14.83
N GLN A 90 -4.85 -2.97 -14.92
CA GLN A 90 -4.00 -3.26 -13.76
C GLN A 90 -2.97 -2.14 -13.64
N VAL A 91 -3.28 -1.12 -12.84
CA VAL A 91 -2.43 0.06 -12.65
C VAL A 91 -1.39 -0.13 -11.55
N GLY A 92 -0.27 0.58 -11.66
CA GLY A 92 0.84 0.56 -10.71
C GLY A 92 1.63 -0.74 -10.67
N ASN A 93 2.69 -0.76 -9.87
CA ASN A 93 3.55 -1.92 -9.67
C ASN A 93 2.83 -3.04 -8.90
N TRP A 94 2.86 -4.26 -9.44
CA TRP A 94 2.12 -5.42 -8.93
C TRP A 94 2.45 -5.82 -7.47
N MET A 95 3.64 -5.49 -6.97
CA MET A 95 4.04 -5.74 -5.57
C MET A 95 3.48 -4.70 -4.58
N TRP A 96 2.99 -3.56 -5.07
CA TRP A 96 2.47 -2.44 -4.26
C TRP A 96 0.98 -2.18 -4.51
N ARG A 97 0.36 -2.93 -5.42
CA ARG A 97 -0.99 -2.73 -5.92
C ARG A 97 -2.06 -3.23 -4.95
N SER A 98 -3.19 -2.53 -4.87
CA SER A 98 -4.37 -2.94 -4.11
C SER A 98 -5.13 -4.14 -4.72
N PRO A 99 -6.01 -4.81 -3.96
CA PRO A 99 -6.79 -5.95 -4.47
C PRO A 99 -7.67 -5.58 -5.67
N GLU A 100 -8.38 -4.45 -5.61
CA GLU A 100 -9.26 -3.99 -6.70
C GLU A 100 -8.47 -3.65 -7.97
N ALA A 101 -7.26 -3.11 -7.85
CA ALA A 101 -6.41 -2.83 -9.00
C ALA A 101 -5.84 -4.12 -9.61
N HIS A 102 -5.54 -5.16 -8.83
CA HIS A 102 -5.21 -6.49 -9.38
C HIS A 102 -6.38 -7.10 -10.13
N ALA A 103 -7.59 -6.94 -9.59
CA ALA A 103 -8.83 -7.45 -10.16
C ALA A 103 -9.31 -6.70 -11.42
N LYS A 104 -8.56 -5.70 -11.92
CA LYS A 104 -9.04 -4.77 -12.96
C LYS A 104 -10.42 -4.17 -12.61
N GLY A 105 -10.71 -4.08 -11.31
CA GLY A 105 -11.97 -3.63 -10.76
C GLY A 105 -12.02 -2.11 -10.65
N PRO A 106 -13.03 -1.58 -9.95
CA PRO A 106 -13.15 -0.14 -9.71
C PRO A 106 -12.00 0.41 -8.86
N VAL A 107 -11.07 1.12 -9.48
CA VAL A 107 -9.93 1.79 -8.81
C VAL A 107 -10.28 3.26 -8.52
N ASN A 108 -10.02 3.69 -7.28
CA ASN A 108 -10.21 5.06 -6.81
C ASN A 108 -9.25 5.35 -5.61
N LYS A 109 -9.41 6.48 -4.91
CA LYS A 109 -8.64 6.93 -3.74
C LYS A 109 -8.30 5.83 -2.72
N PRO A 110 -9.21 4.89 -2.37
CA PRO A 110 -8.87 3.80 -1.46
C PRO A 110 -7.67 2.95 -1.93
N SER A 111 -7.46 2.80 -3.24
CA SER A 111 -6.35 2.00 -3.79
C SER A 111 -4.99 2.57 -3.39
N ASP A 112 -4.84 3.90 -3.44
CA ASP A 112 -3.65 4.60 -2.96
C ASP A 112 -3.40 4.36 -1.46
N ILE A 113 -4.47 4.34 -0.65
CA ILE A 113 -4.35 4.11 0.80
C ILE A 113 -3.84 2.69 1.10
N PHE A 114 -4.30 1.69 0.34
CA PHE A 114 -3.80 0.33 0.48
C PHE A 114 -2.31 0.25 0.11
N SER A 115 -1.93 0.84 -1.03
CA SER A 115 -0.53 0.90 -1.48
C SER A 115 0.36 1.64 -0.46
N PHE A 116 -0.11 2.74 0.12
CA PHE A 116 0.58 3.46 1.18
C PHE A 116 0.81 2.62 2.44
N ALA A 117 -0.14 1.76 2.81
CA ALA A 117 0.03 0.83 3.92
C ALA A 117 1.20 -0.14 3.67
N LEU A 118 1.35 -0.64 2.43
CA LEU A 118 2.47 -1.50 2.05
C LEU A 118 3.81 -0.75 2.16
N VAL A 119 3.86 0.53 1.73
CA VAL A 119 5.02 1.40 1.91
C VAL A 119 5.37 1.57 3.39
N CYS A 120 4.38 1.71 4.27
CA CYS A 120 4.60 1.77 5.72
C CYS A 120 5.19 0.45 6.27
N ILE A 121 4.66 -0.69 5.86
CA ILE A 121 5.18 -2.01 6.27
C ILE A 121 6.63 -2.17 5.82
N TYR A 122 6.94 -1.80 4.57
CA TYR A 122 8.29 -1.81 4.06
C TYR A 122 9.23 -0.90 4.87
N ALA A 123 8.85 0.34 5.12
CA ALA A 123 9.69 1.26 5.90
C ALA A 123 9.94 0.74 7.33
N MET A 124 8.97 0.04 7.93
CA MET A 124 9.11 -0.48 9.30
C MET A 124 9.90 -1.79 9.37
N HIS A 125 9.78 -2.66 8.37
CA HIS A 125 10.31 -4.03 8.42
C HIS A 125 11.34 -4.36 7.34
N LYS A 126 11.65 -3.43 6.44
CA LYS A 126 12.55 -3.58 5.28
C LYS A 126 12.20 -4.79 4.40
N ARG A 127 10.90 -5.15 4.34
CA ARG A 127 10.40 -6.29 3.59
C ARG A 127 9.35 -5.86 2.59
N VAL A 128 9.54 -6.20 1.33
CA VAL A 128 8.50 -6.14 0.30
C VAL A 128 7.65 -7.39 0.46
N ILE A 129 6.55 -7.29 1.19
CA ILE A 129 5.78 -8.46 1.66
C ILE A 129 5.09 -9.25 0.53
N PHE A 130 5.00 -8.67 -0.66
CA PHE A 130 4.45 -9.29 -1.86
C PHE A 130 5.48 -9.62 -2.93
N ALA A 131 6.78 -9.38 -2.70
CA ALA A 131 7.82 -9.81 -3.63
C ALA A 131 7.84 -11.34 -3.73
N VAL A 132 7.77 -11.87 -4.95
CA VAL A 132 7.79 -13.32 -5.22
C VAL A 132 9.15 -13.68 -5.82
N GLY A 133 9.88 -14.58 -5.16
CA GLY A 133 11.14 -15.10 -5.69
C GLY A 133 10.92 -16.12 -6.81
N GLU A 134 11.92 -16.30 -7.68
CA GLU A 134 11.87 -17.33 -8.73
C GLU A 134 11.77 -18.74 -8.14
N GLU A 135 12.36 -18.95 -6.97
CA GLU A 135 12.32 -20.20 -6.20
C GLU A 135 10.93 -20.53 -5.61
N GLU A 136 10.02 -19.56 -5.56
CA GLU A 136 8.64 -19.74 -5.07
C GLU A 136 7.65 -20.08 -6.19
N LEU A 137 8.08 -20.00 -7.45
CA LEU A 137 7.22 -20.16 -8.62
C LEU A 137 7.30 -21.59 -9.16
N ASP A 138 6.24 -22.37 -8.92
CA ASP A 138 6.04 -23.64 -9.62
C ASP A 138 5.76 -23.39 -11.13
N GLU A 139 6.11 -24.37 -11.96
CA GLU A 139 5.95 -24.28 -13.42
C GLU A 139 4.49 -23.98 -13.80
N GLY A 140 4.27 -22.87 -14.52
CA GLY A 140 2.95 -22.44 -14.98
C GLY A 140 2.11 -21.65 -13.96
N VAL A 141 2.63 -21.38 -12.76
CA VAL A 141 1.95 -20.52 -11.78
C VAL A 141 2.20 -19.04 -12.09
N ASP A 142 1.12 -18.27 -12.20
CA ASP A 142 1.18 -16.82 -12.34
C ASP A 142 1.58 -16.18 -10.98
N PRO A 143 2.65 -15.37 -10.91
CA PRO A 143 3.05 -14.66 -9.69
C PRO A 143 1.92 -13.84 -9.04
N LEU A 144 0.95 -13.37 -9.82
CA LEU A 144 -0.21 -12.62 -9.32
C LEU A 144 -1.08 -13.46 -8.38
N ALA A 145 -1.19 -14.78 -8.60
CA ALA A 145 -1.94 -15.66 -7.72
C ALA A 145 -1.33 -15.69 -6.32
N ILE A 146 0.00 -15.76 -6.23
CA ILE A 146 0.75 -15.72 -4.96
C ILE A 146 0.55 -14.36 -4.27
N VAL A 147 0.56 -13.26 -5.02
CA VAL A 147 0.32 -11.92 -4.44
C VAL A 147 -1.10 -11.79 -3.90
N ILE A 148 -2.10 -12.24 -4.64
CA ILE A 148 -3.50 -12.19 -4.20
C ILE A 148 -3.70 -13.09 -2.97
N GLU A 149 -3.10 -14.29 -2.96
CA GLU A 149 -3.12 -15.16 -1.77
C GLU A 149 -2.52 -14.46 -0.56
N ARG A 150 -1.36 -13.80 -0.70
CA ARG A 150 -0.74 -13.03 0.39
C ARG A 150 -1.61 -11.85 0.82
N GLN A 151 -2.25 -11.14 -0.10
CA GLN A 151 -3.18 -10.05 0.20
C GLN A 151 -4.35 -10.54 1.06
N ILE A 152 -5.03 -11.61 0.63
CA ILE A 152 -6.12 -12.21 1.39
C ILE A 152 -5.57 -12.70 2.72
N SER A 153 -4.48 -13.48 2.72
CA SER A 153 -3.86 -14.08 3.91
C SER A 153 -3.55 -13.04 4.99
N TYR A 154 -2.96 -11.90 4.62
CA TYR A 154 -2.50 -10.88 5.56
C TYR A 154 -3.60 -9.93 6.02
N PHE A 155 -4.53 -9.53 5.16
CA PHE A 155 -5.36 -8.35 5.41
C PHE A 155 -6.87 -8.59 5.43
N ALA A 156 -7.37 -9.63 4.76
CA ALA A 156 -8.81 -9.87 4.72
C ALA A 156 -9.35 -10.43 6.05
N ASP A 157 -10.63 -10.31 6.28
CA ASP A 157 -11.43 -11.21 7.12
C ASP A 157 -12.69 -11.58 6.33
N GLU A 158 -13.57 -12.39 6.91
CA GLU A 158 -14.76 -12.85 6.19
C GLU A 158 -15.65 -11.66 5.75
N ASP A 159 -15.87 -10.71 6.64
CA ASP A 159 -16.73 -9.55 6.39
C ASP A 159 -16.15 -8.62 5.31
N THR A 160 -14.86 -8.30 5.41
CA THR A 160 -14.18 -7.39 4.47
C THR A 160 -13.98 -8.05 3.11
N LEU A 161 -13.73 -9.36 3.05
CA LEU A 161 -13.66 -10.08 1.78
C LEU A 161 -15.03 -10.15 1.10
N ASN A 162 -16.10 -10.43 1.84
CA ASN A 162 -17.46 -10.40 1.28
C ASN A 162 -17.83 -9.00 0.77
N GLY A 163 -17.46 -7.94 1.49
CA GLY A 163 -17.59 -6.56 1.04
C GLY A 163 -16.84 -6.30 -0.27
N PHE A 164 -15.58 -6.74 -0.37
CA PHE A 164 -14.78 -6.64 -1.57
C PHE A 164 -15.39 -7.39 -2.77
N LEU A 165 -15.86 -8.61 -2.59
CA LEU A 165 -16.50 -9.38 -3.67
C LEU A 165 -17.77 -8.67 -4.17
N LYS A 166 -18.56 -8.09 -3.25
CA LYS A 166 -19.71 -7.25 -3.63
C LYS A 166 -19.27 -6.01 -4.39
N TYR A 167 -18.20 -5.35 -3.96
CA TYR A 167 -17.63 -4.16 -4.64
C TYR A 167 -17.19 -4.48 -6.08
N LEU A 168 -16.64 -5.68 -6.32
CA LEU A 168 -16.28 -6.13 -7.66
C LEU A 168 -17.50 -6.48 -8.55
N GLY A 169 -18.67 -6.76 -7.97
CA GLY A 169 -19.88 -7.09 -8.71
C GLY A 169 -19.71 -8.33 -9.60
N ASN A 170 -19.96 -8.19 -10.90
CA ASN A 170 -19.86 -9.30 -11.88
C ASN A 170 -18.46 -9.43 -12.50
N ASN A 171 -17.43 -8.82 -11.93
CA ASN A 171 -16.08 -8.87 -12.47
C ASN A 171 -15.55 -10.32 -12.51
N PRO A 172 -14.95 -10.80 -13.63
CA PRO A 172 -14.43 -12.16 -13.75
C PRO A 172 -13.43 -12.58 -12.66
N TRP A 173 -12.71 -11.62 -12.06
CA TRP A 173 -11.76 -11.88 -10.99
C TRP A 173 -12.41 -12.33 -9.69
N VAL A 174 -13.71 -12.09 -9.47
CA VAL A 174 -14.44 -12.59 -8.28
C VAL A 174 -14.18 -14.08 -8.09
N ARG A 175 -14.22 -14.86 -9.17
CA ARG A 175 -13.97 -16.31 -9.10
C ARG A 175 -12.55 -16.66 -8.64
N VAL A 176 -11.55 -15.86 -9.04
CA VAL A 176 -10.15 -16.04 -8.61
C VAL A 176 -10.02 -15.82 -7.10
N PHE A 177 -10.61 -14.75 -6.58
CA PHE A 177 -10.58 -14.46 -5.14
C PHE A 177 -11.33 -15.53 -4.33
N GLU A 178 -12.46 -16.04 -4.82
CA GLU A 178 -13.17 -17.16 -4.17
C GLU A 178 -12.34 -18.44 -4.13
N VAL A 179 -11.72 -18.83 -5.25
CA VAL A 179 -10.88 -20.04 -5.31
C VAL A 179 -9.71 -19.93 -4.34
N ILE A 180 -9.05 -18.78 -4.27
CA ILE A 180 -7.93 -18.56 -3.34
C ILE A 180 -8.43 -18.56 -1.88
N ARG A 181 -9.56 -17.90 -1.60
CA ARG A 181 -10.20 -17.92 -0.27
C ARG A 181 -10.47 -19.34 0.21
N ASP A 182 -11.07 -20.16 -0.65
CA ASP A 182 -11.49 -21.53 -0.33
C ASP A 182 -10.28 -22.49 -0.23
N GLY A 183 -9.11 -22.08 -0.74
CA GLY A 183 -7.85 -22.79 -0.60
C GLY A 183 -7.26 -22.74 0.81
N PHE A 184 -7.62 -21.76 1.65
CA PHE A 184 -7.15 -21.70 3.03
C PHE A 184 -7.80 -22.76 3.92
N ASN A 185 -6.98 -23.50 4.66
CA ASN A 185 -7.45 -24.57 5.54
C ASN A 185 -6.42 -24.83 6.66
N LYS A 186 -6.56 -25.94 7.40
CA LYS A 186 -5.63 -26.29 8.49
C LYS A 186 -4.19 -26.52 8.03
N ASP A 187 -4.01 -27.00 6.79
CA ASP A 187 -2.72 -27.34 6.20
C ASP A 187 -2.12 -26.13 5.43
N ASN A 188 -2.98 -25.24 4.92
CA ASN A 188 -2.60 -23.92 4.43
C ASN A 188 -3.33 -22.79 5.20
N PRO A 189 -2.91 -22.49 6.45
CA PRO A 189 -3.58 -21.47 7.24
C PRO A 189 -3.20 -20.06 6.79
N ARG A 190 -4.17 -19.15 6.88
CA ARG A 190 -3.92 -17.72 6.73
C ARG A 190 -2.90 -17.22 7.76
N ARG A 191 -2.18 -16.15 7.42
CA ARG A 191 -1.17 -15.51 8.28
C ARG A 191 -1.47 -14.03 8.50
N PRO A 192 -2.58 -13.67 9.18
CA PRO A 192 -3.01 -12.28 9.33
C PRO A 192 -1.91 -11.38 9.88
N PHE A 193 -1.74 -10.19 9.29
CA PHE A 193 -0.75 -9.20 9.72
C PHE A 193 -0.93 -8.80 11.19
N PHE A 194 -2.18 -8.71 11.65
CA PHE A 194 -2.50 -8.38 13.04
C PHE A 194 -1.89 -9.36 14.06
N LEU A 195 -1.62 -10.61 13.66
CA LEU A 195 -1.00 -11.65 14.49
C LEU A 195 0.54 -11.63 14.45
N TRP A 196 1.16 -10.76 13.65
CA TRP A 196 2.63 -10.66 13.59
C TRP A 196 3.21 -10.27 14.96
N LYS A 197 4.30 -10.94 15.35
CA LYS A 197 4.99 -10.69 16.61
C LYS A 197 5.96 -9.52 16.47
N GLY A 198 6.17 -8.76 17.55
CA GLY A 198 7.11 -7.64 17.57
C GLY A 198 6.65 -6.41 16.77
N VAL A 199 5.37 -6.33 16.41
CA VAL A 199 4.77 -5.19 15.72
C VAL A 199 3.93 -4.40 16.72
N ASP A 200 4.14 -3.08 16.77
CA ASP A 200 3.40 -2.14 17.62
C ASP A 200 1.88 -2.21 17.38
N ASN A 201 1.08 -2.06 18.45
CA ASN A 201 -0.38 -2.20 18.38
C ASN A 201 -1.03 -1.03 17.63
N ASP A 202 -0.54 0.20 17.81
CA ASP A 202 -1.05 1.35 17.06
C ASP A 202 -0.71 1.19 15.57
N PHE A 203 0.47 0.64 15.24
CA PHE A 203 0.82 0.30 13.86
C PHE A 203 -0.07 -0.80 13.28
N LYS A 204 -0.35 -1.87 14.03
CA LYS A 204 -1.29 -2.92 13.60
C LYS A 204 -2.69 -2.37 13.33
N SER A 205 -3.18 -1.48 14.20
CA SER A 205 -4.45 -0.79 14.01
C SER A 205 -4.44 0.06 12.74
N PHE A 206 -3.36 0.82 12.52
CA PHE A 206 -3.18 1.65 11.33
C PHE A 206 -3.20 0.81 10.05
N ILE A 207 -2.44 -0.28 10.01
CA ILE A 207 -2.41 -1.19 8.86
C ILE A 207 -3.77 -1.80 8.63
N ARG A 208 -4.46 -2.31 9.67
CA ARG A 208 -5.82 -2.87 9.52
C ARG A 208 -6.81 -1.88 8.90
N ALA A 209 -6.75 -0.62 9.31
CA ALA A 209 -7.67 0.41 8.82
C ALA A 209 -7.35 0.81 7.36
N THR A 210 -6.06 0.92 7.01
CA THR A 210 -5.59 1.30 5.66
C THR A 210 -5.60 0.14 4.67
N THR A 211 -5.59 -1.11 5.12
CA THR A 211 -5.70 -2.31 4.28
C THR A 211 -7.04 -3.01 4.39
N ASN A 212 -8.09 -2.33 4.88
CA ASN A 212 -9.44 -2.87 4.86
C ASN A 212 -9.74 -3.40 3.45
N PHE A 213 -10.06 -4.70 3.38
CA PHE A 213 -10.18 -5.40 2.11
C PHE A 213 -11.38 -4.90 1.31
N ASP A 214 -12.42 -4.43 2.00
CA ASP A 214 -13.57 -3.72 1.44
C ASP A 214 -13.18 -2.25 1.18
N PRO A 215 -13.02 -1.81 -0.09
CA PRO A 215 -12.55 -0.47 -0.40
C PRO A 215 -13.49 0.63 0.09
N GLU A 216 -14.79 0.36 0.23
CA GLU A 216 -15.78 1.32 0.73
C GLU A 216 -15.67 1.57 2.23
N LYS A 217 -14.99 0.67 2.98
CA LYS A 217 -14.75 0.79 4.43
C LYS A 217 -13.31 1.11 4.78
N ARG A 218 -12.46 1.32 3.76
CA ARG A 218 -11.06 1.70 3.95
C ARG A 218 -10.99 3.17 4.31
N ILE A 219 -10.18 3.50 5.31
CA ILE A 219 -10.05 4.88 5.77
C ILE A 219 -9.46 5.78 4.67
N THR A 220 -9.82 7.05 4.70
CA THR A 220 -9.30 8.09 3.80
C THR A 220 -7.88 8.51 4.19
N ALA A 221 -7.20 9.26 3.31
CA ALA A 221 -5.89 9.85 3.61
C ALA A 221 -5.93 10.76 4.85
N HIS A 222 -7.01 11.53 5.01
CA HIS A 222 -7.22 12.42 6.15
C HIS A 222 -7.42 11.68 7.47
N GLU A 223 -8.24 10.62 7.46
CA GLU A 223 -8.41 9.75 8.63
C GLU A 223 -7.11 9.02 8.97
N ALA A 224 -6.34 8.61 7.96
CA ALA A 224 -5.03 8.01 8.15
C ALA A 224 -4.02 8.99 8.77
N LEU A 225 -4.03 10.27 8.36
CA LEU A 225 -3.20 11.33 8.96
C LEU A 225 -3.55 11.58 10.43
N ALA A 226 -4.84 11.49 10.78
CA ALA A 226 -5.35 11.65 12.14
C ALA A 226 -5.17 10.40 13.02
N HIS A 227 -4.71 9.28 12.46
CA HIS A 227 -4.60 8.03 13.19
C HIS A 227 -3.52 8.09 14.29
N LYS A 228 -3.81 7.49 15.45
CA LYS A 228 -2.95 7.46 16.65
C LYS A 228 -1.51 7.01 16.38
N TRP A 229 -1.32 6.13 15.40
CA TRP A 229 0.02 5.69 14.99
C TRP A 229 0.93 6.84 14.56
N PHE A 230 0.42 7.96 14.06
CA PHE A 230 1.19 9.16 13.73
C PHE A 230 1.32 10.17 14.88
N GLU A 231 0.80 9.89 16.08
CA GLU A 231 1.02 10.77 17.24
C GLU A 231 2.51 10.92 17.55
N GLY A 232 2.90 12.13 17.97
CA GLY A 232 4.29 12.47 18.32
C GLY A 232 5.22 12.78 17.15
N VAL A 233 4.70 12.85 15.91
CA VAL A 233 5.41 13.35 14.71
C VAL A 233 4.58 14.29 13.87
#